data_AF-A0A9Q1AC54-F1
#
_entry.id   AF-A0A9Q1AC54-F1
#
_cell.length_a   1.000
_cell.length_b   1.000
_cell.length_c   1.000
_cell.angle_alpha   90.00
_cell.angle_beta   90.00
_cell.angle_gamma   90.00
#
_symmetry.space_group_name_H-M   'P 1'
#
loop_
_entity.id
_entity.type
_entity.pdbx_description
1 polymer ?
#
loop_
_entity_poly.entity_id
_entity_poly.type
_entity_poly.pdbx_seq_one_letter_code
_entity_poly.pdbx_strand_id
1 'polypeptide(L)'
;MFGRVLGLCMASISLLYEGFGVLGYFAFGDDTKNIIITNLGLGLLSNLVQIGLCMNLLFTFPLMMNPVYEVCEPILVQIPFGEDWFMLPALFHLLVFKEELGWNGLLLDMAFVVFGVIIAVADT
;
A
#
# COMPACT_ATOMS: atom_id res chain seq x y z
N MET A 1 18.49 -17.32 3.26
CA MET A 1 17.85 -17.59 1.95
C MET A 1 16.53 -16.85 1.80
N PHE A 2 15.65 -16.88 2.82
CA PHE A 2 14.33 -16.23 2.81
C PHE A 2 14.35 -14.73 2.46
N GLY A 3 15.21 -13.93 3.11
CA GLY A 3 15.28 -12.49 2.86
C GLY A 3 15.68 -12.11 1.42
N ARG A 4 16.48 -12.94 0.74
CA ARG A 4 16.91 -12.69 -0.65
C ARG A 4 15.79 -12.98 -1.65
N VAL A 5 14.95 -13.97 -1.37
CA VAL A 5 13.75 -14.28 -2.16
C VAL A 5 12.68 -13.21 -1.92
N LEU A 6 12.45 -12.82 -0.66
CA LEU A 6 11.53 -11.75 -0.29
C LEU A 6 11.91 -10.43 -0.96
N GLY A 7 13.19 -10.04 -0.90
CA GLY A 7 13.69 -8.83 -1.54
C GLY A 7 13.53 -8.87 -3.07
N LEU A 8 13.76 -10.03 -3.70
CA LEU A 8 13.59 -10.19 -5.15
C LEU A 8 12.12 -10.13 -5.57
N CYS A 9 11.19 -10.66 -4.76
CA CYS A 9 9.75 -10.54 -4.97
C CYS A 9 9.26 -9.09 -4.79
N MET A 10 9.73 -8.37 -3.76
CA MET A 10 9.35 -6.98 -3.56
C MET A 10 9.86 -6.11 -4.71
N ALA A 11 11.12 -6.30 -5.12
CA ALA A 11 11.69 -5.59 -6.26
C ALA A 11 10.94 -5.87 -7.57
N SER A 12 10.54 -7.12 -7.82
CA SER A 12 9.80 -7.45 -9.04
C SER A 12 8.39 -6.86 -9.06
N ILE A 13 7.69 -6.89 -7.93
CA ILE A 13 6.35 -6.30 -7.79
C ILE A 13 6.39 -4.78 -7.98
N SER A 14 7.37 -4.10 -7.37
CA SER A 14 7.56 -2.66 -7.54
C SER A 14 7.80 -2.28 -9.00
N LEU A 15 8.71 -3.00 -9.69
CA LEU A 15 9.05 -2.72 -11.08
C LEU A 15 7.84 -2.94 -12.01
N LEU A 16 7.03 -3.97 -11.74
CA LEU A 16 5.80 -4.23 -12.50
C LEU A 16 4.74 -3.15 -12.27
N TYR A 17 4.52 -2.71 -11.03
CA TYR A 17 3.55 -1.65 -10.73
C TYR A 17 4.01 -0.28 -11.26
N GLU A 18 5.29 0.03 -11.14
CA GLU A 18 5.88 1.26 -11.64
C GLU A 18 5.83 1.30 -13.17
N GLY A 19 6.22 0.21 -13.85
CA GLY A 19 6.12 0.09 -15.30
C GLY A 19 4.68 0.22 -15.81
N PHE A 20 3.73 -0.40 -15.13
CA PHE A 20 2.30 -0.26 -15.45
C PHE A 20 1.79 1.17 -15.21
N GLY A 21 2.29 1.85 -14.17
CA GLY A 21 1.99 3.26 -13.88
C GLY A 21 2.52 4.23 -14.95
N VAL A 22 3.78 4.07 -15.34
CA VAL A 22 4.43 4.91 -16.37
C VAL A 22 3.77 4.71 -17.74
N LEU A 23 3.50 3.46 -18.13
CA LEU A 23 2.78 3.17 -19.38
C LEU A 23 1.34 3.69 -19.34
N GLY A 24 0.68 3.62 -18.18
CA GLY A 24 -0.65 4.20 -17.97
C GLY A 24 -0.65 5.72 -18.14
N TYR A 25 0.35 6.41 -17.60
CA TYR A 25 0.52 7.86 -17.78
C TYR A 25 0.77 8.23 -19.25
N PHE A 26 1.66 7.52 -19.94
CA PHE A 26 1.91 7.74 -21.38
C PHE A 26 0.68 7.45 -22.26
N ALA A 27 -0.17 6.49 -21.88
CA ALA A 27 -1.33 6.08 -22.68
C ALA A 27 -2.57 6.98 -22.50
N PHE A 28 -2.77 7.58 -21.32
CA PHE A 28 -3.98 8.36 -21.00
C PHE A 28 -3.74 9.85 -20.74
N GLY A 29 -2.48 10.29 -20.61
CA GLY A 29 -2.12 11.69 -20.45
C GLY A 29 -2.67 12.35 -19.17
N ASP A 30 -2.84 13.67 -19.21
CA ASP A 30 -3.28 14.51 -18.08
C ASP A 30 -4.73 14.24 -17.60
N ASP A 31 -5.50 13.43 -18.33
CA ASP A 31 -6.87 13.01 -17.95
C ASP A 31 -6.89 11.84 -16.94
N THR A 32 -5.77 11.52 -16.30
CA THR A 32 -5.63 10.38 -15.38
C THR A 32 -6.47 10.53 -14.10
N LYS A 33 -7.61 9.83 -14.01
CA LYS A 33 -8.40 9.66 -12.78
C LYS A 33 -7.61 8.86 -11.75
N ASN A 34 -7.94 9.04 -10.46
CA ASN A 34 -7.33 8.43 -9.27
C ASN A 34 -7.14 6.88 -9.34
N ILE A 35 -7.76 6.19 -10.30
CA ILE A 35 -7.54 4.78 -10.62
C ILE A 35 -7.30 4.65 -12.13
N ILE A 36 -6.08 4.24 -12.54
CA ILE A 36 -5.65 4.06 -13.95
C ILE A 36 -6.65 3.23 -14.78
N ILE A 37 -7.28 2.20 -14.18
CA ILE A 37 -8.22 1.29 -14.86
C ILE A 37 -9.51 1.99 -15.29
N THR A 38 -9.91 3.08 -14.64
CA THR A 38 -11.12 3.84 -14.99
C THR A 38 -10.95 4.70 -16.24
N ASN A 39 -9.71 4.90 -16.70
CA ASN A 39 -9.40 5.66 -17.93
C ASN A 39 -9.32 4.81 -19.20
N LEU A 40 -9.20 3.50 -19.08
CA LEU A 40 -9.19 2.55 -20.21
C LEU A 40 -10.50 2.53 -21.04
N GLY A 41 -11.50 3.34 -20.69
CA GLY A 41 -12.76 3.50 -21.42
C GLY A 41 -13.78 2.39 -21.13
N LEU A 42 -15.01 2.57 -21.65
CA LEU A 42 -16.10 1.57 -21.66
C LEU A 42 -15.74 0.37 -22.56
N GLY A 43 -14.73 -0.40 -22.17
CA GLY A 43 -14.21 -1.56 -22.89
C GLY A 43 -14.41 -2.86 -22.11
N LEU A 44 -14.57 -3.98 -22.83
CA LEU A 44 -14.69 -5.32 -22.24
C LEU A 44 -13.52 -5.69 -21.32
N LEU A 45 -12.31 -5.23 -21.65
CA LEU A 45 -11.10 -5.50 -20.89
C LEU A 45 -11.09 -4.73 -19.55
N SER A 46 -11.62 -3.51 -19.52
CA SER A 46 -11.80 -2.74 -18.28
C SER A 46 -12.83 -3.39 -17.35
N ASN A 47 -13.98 -3.84 -17.89
CA ASN A 47 -14.96 -4.60 -17.11
C ASN A 47 -14.37 -5.89 -16.52
N LEU A 48 -13.56 -6.63 -17.27
CA LEU A 48 -12.95 -7.88 -16.81
C LEU A 48 -11.93 -7.63 -15.67
N VAL A 49 -11.06 -6.63 -15.82
CA VAL A 49 -10.10 -6.24 -14.78
C VAL A 49 -10.82 -5.71 -13.54
N GLN A 50 -11.86 -4.88 -13.71
CA GLN A 50 -12.64 -4.34 -12.60
C GLN A 50 -13.38 -5.44 -11.82
N ILE A 51 -13.95 -6.43 -12.50
CA ILE A 51 -14.55 -7.61 -11.84
C ILE A 51 -13.48 -8.39 -11.07
N GLY A 52 -12.29 -8.60 -11.67
CA GLY A 52 -11.16 -9.24 -10.99
C GLY A 52 -10.73 -8.48 -9.72
N LEU A 53 -10.72 -7.16 -9.78
CA LEU A 53 -10.36 -6.27 -8.67
C LEU A 53 -11.44 -6.29 -7.57
N CYS A 54 -12.72 -6.27 -7.95
CA CYS A 54 -13.84 -6.44 -7.01
C CYS A 54 -13.81 -7.81 -6.31
N MET A 55 -13.52 -8.89 -7.05
CA MET A 55 -13.38 -10.23 -6.49
C MET A 55 -12.16 -10.32 -5.56
N ASN A 56 -11.03 -9.74 -5.96
CA ASN A 56 -9.83 -9.66 -5.12
C ASN A 56 -10.09 -8.95 -3.80
N LEU A 57 -10.76 -7.79 -3.83
CA LEU A 57 -11.16 -7.07 -2.62
C LEU A 57 -12.11 -7.89 -1.75
N LEU A 58 -13.12 -8.54 -2.34
CA LEU A 58 -14.08 -9.38 -1.60
C LEU A 58 -13.43 -10.55 -0.86
N PHE A 59 -12.33 -11.12 -1.38
CA PHE A 59 -11.60 -12.18 -0.69
C PHE A 59 -10.53 -11.65 0.27
N THR A 60 -9.87 -10.55 -0.09
CA THR A 60 -8.78 -9.98 0.71
C THR A 60 -9.32 -9.25 1.94
N PHE A 61 -10.48 -8.59 1.84
CA PHE A 61 -11.11 -7.93 2.99
C PHE A 61 -11.43 -8.89 4.15
N PRO A 62 -12.20 -9.98 3.99
CA PRO A 62 -12.47 -10.89 5.10
C PRO A 62 -11.20 -11.60 5.60
N LEU A 63 -10.23 -11.89 4.73
CA LEU A 63 -8.95 -12.50 5.12
C LEU A 63 -8.09 -11.56 5.95
N MET A 64 -8.02 -10.27 5.61
CA MET A 64 -7.32 -9.25 6.40
C MET A 64 -8.08 -8.84 7.67
N MET A 65 -9.40 -9.04 7.71
CA MET A 65 -10.18 -8.80 8.92
C MET A 65 -9.99 -9.89 9.98
N ASN A 66 -9.61 -11.13 9.61
CA ASN A 66 -9.32 -12.20 10.57
C ASN A 66 -8.30 -11.81 11.66
N PRO A 67 -7.08 -11.33 11.34
CA PRO A 67 -6.13 -10.88 12.37
C PRO A 67 -6.61 -9.63 13.11
N VAL A 68 -7.36 -8.74 12.45
CA VAL A 68 -7.92 -7.55 13.10
C VAL A 68 -8.95 -7.95 14.16
N TYR A 69 -9.82 -8.93 13.88
CA TYR A 69 -10.80 -9.42 14.84
C TYR A 69 -10.14 -10.14 16.01
N GLU A 70 -9.09 -10.94 15.76
CA GLU A 70 -8.33 -11.63 16.80
C GLU A 70 -7.62 -10.65 17.76
N VAL A 71 -7.14 -9.50 17.26
CA VAL A 71 -6.51 -8.45 18.07
C VAL A 71 -7.56 -7.55 18.75
N CYS A 72 -8.66 -7.22 18.06
CA CYS A 72 -9.71 -6.35 18.59
C CYS A 72 -10.55 -7.02 19.68
N GLU A 73 -10.83 -8.32 19.61
CA GLU A 73 -11.67 -9.03 20.58
C GLU A 73 -11.19 -8.90 22.04
N PRO A 74 -9.92 -9.21 22.38
CA PRO A 74 -9.43 -9.05 23.75
C PRO A 74 -9.32 -7.58 24.17
N ILE A 75 -9.03 -6.66 23.24
CA ILE A 75 -8.91 -5.22 23.51
C ILE A 75 -10.28 -4.62 23.82
N LEU A 76 -11.32 -4.96 23.05
CA LEU A 76 -12.70 -4.48 23.25
C LEU A 76 -13.32 -4.99 24.56
N VAL A 77 -12.97 -6.21 24.98
CA VAL A 77 -13.46 -6.77 26.25
C VAL A 77 -12.76 -6.13 27.46
N GLN A 78 -11.52 -5.66 27.31
CA GLN A 78 -10.72 -5.10 28.40
C GLN A 78 -10.86 -3.57 28.56
N ILE A 79 -11.22 -2.83 27.51
CA ILE A 79 -11.31 -1.36 27.51
C ILE A 79 -12.75 -0.92 27.87
N PRO A 80 -12.98 -0.20 28.99
CA PRO A 80 -14.26 0.47 29.21
C PRO A 80 -14.42 1.55 28.13
N PHE A 81 -15.53 1.53 27.39
CA PHE A 81 -15.88 2.47 26.32
C PHE A 81 -15.45 3.92 26.63
N GLY A 82 -14.29 4.32 26.11
CA GLY A 82 -13.73 5.65 26.32
C GLY A 82 -12.57 5.91 25.39
N GLU A 83 -12.85 6.60 24.27
CA GLU A 83 -11.98 7.46 23.43
C GLU A 83 -10.62 6.92 22.88
N ASP A 84 -10.06 5.81 23.34
CA ASP A 84 -8.69 5.37 23.02
C ASP A 84 -8.57 4.55 21.71
N TRP A 85 -9.68 4.26 21.03
CA TRP A 85 -9.70 3.55 19.74
C TRP A 85 -8.85 4.27 18.67
N PHE A 86 -8.70 5.59 18.77
CA PHE A 86 -7.88 6.38 17.83
C PHE A 86 -6.37 6.11 17.98
N MET A 87 -5.93 5.58 19.13
CA MET A 87 -4.53 5.27 19.40
C MET A 87 -4.12 3.88 18.90
N LEU A 88 -5.07 2.98 18.57
CA LEU A 88 -4.77 1.63 18.09
C LEU A 88 -3.85 1.59 16.86
N PRO A 89 -4.07 2.41 15.81
CA PRO A 89 -3.17 2.45 14.66
C PRO A 89 -1.75 2.86 15.06
N ALA A 90 -1.61 3.83 15.97
CA ALA A 90 -0.32 4.31 16.46
C ALA A 90 0.40 3.28 17.34
N LEU A 91 -0.34 2.49 18.12
CA LEU A 91 0.18 1.44 19.00
C LEU A 91 0.68 0.24 18.18
N PHE A 92 -0.03 -0.14 17.11
CA PHE A 92 0.41 -1.17 16.16
C PHE A 92 1.66 -0.72 15.40
N HIS A 93 1.69 0.54 14.94
CA HIS A 93 2.85 1.12 14.27
C HIS A 93 4.09 1.18 15.18
N LEU A 94 3.93 1.45 16.49
CA LEU A 94 5.04 1.44 17.45
C LEU A 94 5.49 0.03 17.84
N LEU A 95 4.58 -0.94 17.96
CA LEU A 95 4.93 -2.34 18.27
C LEU A 95 5.66 -3.04 17.12
N VAL A 96 5.28 -2.75 15.87
CA VAL A 96 5.91 -3.35 14.68
C VAL A 96 7.27 -2.73 14.33
N PHE A 97 7.50 -1.47 14.69
CA PHE A 97 8.69 -0.72 14.22
C PHE A 97 9.77 -0.49 15.29
N LYS A 98 9.59 -0.95 16.53
CA LYS A 98 10.53 -0.66 17.62
C LYS A 98 11.85 -1.43 17.54
N GLU A 99 11.92 -2.55 16.83
CA GLU A 99 13.13 -3.41 16.78
C GLU A 99 13.87 -3.41 15.44
N GLU A 100 13.31 -2.82 14.37
CA GLU A 100 13.84 -2.92 13.00
C GLU A 100 14.43 -1.60 12.45
N LEU A 101 14.58 -0.56 13.28
CA LEU A 101 15.26 0.68 12.87
C LEU A 101 16.78 0.50 12.85
N GLY A 102 17.25 -0.30 11.89
CA GLY A 102 18.62 -0.29 11.45
C GLY A 102 18.94 1.08 10.88
N TRP A 103 20.01 1.72 11.36
CA TRP A 103 20.48 3.04 10.93
C TRP A 103 20.65 3.18 9.41
N ASN A 104 20.88 2.07 8.70
CA ASN A 104 21.00 2.03 7.24
C ASN A 104 19.64 2.14 6.52
N GLY A 105 18.54 1.69 7.14
CA GLY A 105 17.19 1.80 6.59
C GLY A 105 16.67 3.24 6.62
N LEU A 106 16.91 3.96 7.72
CA LEU A 106 16.55 5.38 7.86
C LEU A 106 17.23 6.26 6.80
N LEU A 107 18.48 5.94 6.46
CA LEU A 107 19.27 6.69 5.50
C LEU A 107 18.75 6.48 4.06
N LEU A 108 18.32 5.27 3.73
CA LEU A 108 17.66 4.98 2.45
C LEU A 108 16.29 5.66 2.36
N ASP A 109 15.49 5.62 3.44
CA ASP A 109 14.17 6.25 3.47
C ASP A 109 14.28 7.78 3.28
N MET A 110 15.23 8.42 3.98
CA MET A 110 15.57 9.83 3.76
C MET A 110 16.04 10.12 2.34
N ALA A 111 16.82 9.24 1.72
CA ALA A 111 17.28 9.41 0.34
C ALA A 111 16.11 9.35 -0.66
N PHE A 112 15.16 8.43 -0.49
CA PHE A 112 13.95 8.36 -1.32
C PHE A 112 13.07 9.61 -1.16
N VAL A 113 12.90 10.10 0.08
CA VAL A 113 12.15 11.34 0.34
C VAL A 113 12.81 12.54 -0.32
N VAL A 114 14.13 12.71 -0.18
CA VAL A 114 14.87 13.81 -0.82
C VAL A 114 14.77 13.73 -2.35
N PHE A 115 14.88 12.53 -2.91
CA PHE A 115 14.73 12.32 -4.35
C PHE A 115 13.31 12.66 -4.84
N GLY A 116 12.28 12.25 -4.09
CA GLY A 116 10.89 12.62 -4.36
C GLY A 116 10.63 14.13 -4.30
N VAL A 117 11.23 14.83 -3.33
CA VAL A 117 11.14 16.29 -3.20
C VAL A 117 11.82 17.00 -4.38
N ILE A 118 12.98 16.52 -4.83
CA ILE A 118 13.69 17.10 -5.99
C ILE A 118 12.85 16.95 -7.26
N ILE A 119 12.26 15.77 -7.49
CA ILE A 119 11.36 15.55 -8.63
C ILE A 119 10.13 16.46 -8.55
N ALA A 120 9.51 16.58 -7.37
CA ALA A 120 8.33 17.43 -7.18
C ALA A 120 8.62 18.92 -7.39
N VAL A 121 9.81 19.40 -7.00
CA VAL A 121 10.25 20.78 -7.23
C VAL A 121 10.67 21.02 -8.69
N ALA A 122 11.20 19.99 -9.38
CA ALA A 122 11.61 20.11 -10.78
C ALA A 122 10.44 20.22 -11.77
N ASP A 123 9.21 19.90 -11.34
CA ASP A 123 7.96 20.02 -12.11
C ASP A 123 7.27 21.40 -11.93
N THR A 124 7.83 22.30 -11.12
CA THR A 124 7.35 23.70 -10.92
C THR A 124 8.15 24.70 -11.75
#